data_AF-A0A8S4SAU2-F1
#
_entry.id   AF-A0A8S4SAU2-F1
#
_cell.length_a   1.000
_cell.length_b   1.000
_cell.length_c   1.000
_cell.angle_alpha   90.00
_cell.angle_beta   90.00
_cell.angle_gamma   90.00
#
_symmetry.space_group_name_H-M   'P 1'
#
loop_
_entity.id
_entity.type
_entity.pdbx_description
1 polymer ?
#
loop_
_entity_poly.entity_id
_entity_poly.type
_entity_poly.pdbx_seq_one_letter_code
_entity_poly.pdbx_strand_id
1 'polypeptide(L)'
;GQPMWIPLTAGATARTIAVTIVSPLELIRTKMQSKKLTYSEIDFALRRVLKYEGYRGLFRGLGSTLLRDVPFSGIYWTTFESTKSFFNKPDSEKNSFLFNFFCGSVAGSIAAFVTLPFDVVKTHQQIELGEKEIYTDGRGHQRASNMKDIARNIYNNHGIRGLFTGFLPRIFKVAPACAIMIATFEYGKQFFRKYNTQKYKEKMQRYNLQI
;
A
#
# COMPACT_ATOMS: atom_id res chain seq x y z
N GLY A 1 -2.95 28.41 0.81
CA GLY A 1 -3.12 26.98 0.48
C GLY A 1 -1.96 26.21 1.06
N GLN A 2 -2.19 25.03 1.63
CA GLN A 2 -1.08 24.18 2.08
C GLN A 2 -0.27 23.71 0.86
N PRO A 3 1.07 23.63 0.96
CA PRO A 3 1.89 23.23 -0.17
C PRO A 3 1.71 21.74 -0.52
N MET A 4 1.60 21.47 -1.82
CA MET A 4 1.27 20.16 -2.40
C MET A 4 2.26 19.03 -2.04
N TRP A 5 3.48 19.35 -1.61
CA TRP A 5 4.50 18.37 -1.24
C TRP A 5 4.32 17.79 0.16
N ILE A 6 3.64 18.47 1.09
CA ILE A 6 3.42 17.98 2.47
C ILE A 6 2.70 16.63 2.48
N PRO A 7 1.51 16.47 1.84
CA PRO A 7 0.81 15.19 1.83
C PRO A 7 1.62 14.10 1.10
N LEU A 8 2.39 14.47 0.08
CA LEU A 8 3.28 13.55 -0.62
C LEU A 8 4.35 12.98 0.31
N THR A 9 5.11 13.85 0.98
CA THR A 9 6.22 13.42 1.84
C THR A 9 5.72 12.70 3.10
N ALA A 10 4.61 13.17 3.69
CA ALA A 10 4.02 12.51 4.86
C ALA A 10 3.46 11.12 4.51
N GLY A 11 2.79 10.98 3.36
CA GLY A 11 2.32 9.69 2.87
C GLY A 11 3.48 8.74 2.57
N ALA A 12 4.52 9.22 1.90
CA ALA A 12 5.70 8.44 1.55
C ALA A 12 6.48 7.93 2.78
N THR A 13 6.73 8.78 3.78
CA THR A 13 7.45 8.37 5.00
C THR A 13 6.62 7.40 5.83
N ALA A 14 5.33 7.68 6.03
CA ALA A 14 4.41 6.79 6.73
C ALA A 14 4.34 5.41 6.06
N ARG A 15 4.28 5.37 4.72
CA ARG A 15 4.24 4.11 3.98
C ARG A 15 5.54 3.33 4.09
N THR A 16 6.68 4.02 4.04
CA THR A 16 8.00 3.38 4.20
C THR A 16 8.11 2.69 5.55
N ILE A 17 7.78 3.39 6.63
CA ILE A 17 7.84 2.84 8.00
C ILE A 17 6.88 1.64 8.14
N ALA A 18 5.63 1.80 7.68
CA ALA A 18 4.63 0.75 7.76
C ALA A 18 5.06 -0.52 7.00
N VAL A 19 5.57 -0.37 5.78
CA VAL A 19 6.03 -1.50 4.95
C VAL A 19 7.23 -2.20 5.59
N THR A 20 8.18 -1.47 6.16
CA THR A 20 9.32 -2.07 6.85
C THR A 20 8.88 -2.93 8.04
N ILE A 21 7.95 -2.44 8.87
CA ILE A 21 7.44 -3.18 10.03
C ILE A 21 6.66 -4.43 9.58
N VAL A 22 5.88 -4.33 8.50
CA VAL A 22 4.99 -5.40 8.04
C VAL A 22 5.70 -6.41 7.12
N SER A 23 6.89 -6.09 6.60
CA SER A 23 7.64 -6.92 5.65
C SER A 23 7.82 -8.39 6.07
N PRO A 24 8.14 -8.73 7.33
CA PRO A 24 8.24 -10.15 7.73
C PRO A 24 6.91 -10.90 7.61
N LEU A 25 5.79 -10.24 7.93
CA LEU A 25 4.45 -10.83 7.78
C LEU A 25 4.04 -10.94 6.32
N GLU A 26 4.40 -9.98 5.47
CA GLU A 26 4.19 -10.08 4.02
C GLU A 26 4.93 -11.27 3.42
N LEU A 27 6.16 -11.55 3.87
CA LEU A 27 6.92 -12.72 3.43
C LEU A 27 6.17 -14.02 3.77
N ILE A 28 5.72 -14.18 5.02
CA ILE A 28 4.94 -15.35 5.46
C ILE A 28 3.67 -15.50 4.62
N ARG A 29 2.93 -14.41 4.44
CA ARG A 29 1.70 -14.41 3.65
C ARG A 29 1.94 -14.80 2.20
N THR A 30 3.00 -14.29 1.59
CA THR A 30 3.36 -14.60 0.19
C THR A 30 3.70 -16.07 0.04
N LYS A 31 4.44 -16.66 1.00
CA LYS A 31 4.72 -18.09 1.04
C LYS A 31 3.46 -18.94 1.09
N MET A 32 2.52 -18.60 1.99
CA MET A 32 1.22 -19.25 2.11
C MET A 32 0.36 -19.16 0.86
N GLN A 33 0.46 -18.05 0.12
CA GLN A 33 -0.28 -17.86 -1.13
C GLN A 33 0.36 -18.59 -2.31
N SER A 34 1.69 -18.74 -2.31
CA SER A 34 2.44 -19.41 -3.38
C SER A 34 2.32 -20.94 -3.35
N LYS A 35 2.19 -21.54 -2.16
CA LYS A 35 2.06 -22.98 -1.95
C LYS A 35 1.04 -23.24 -0.85
N LYS A 36 0.22 -24.29 -1.00
CA LYS A 36 -0.62 -24.83 0.09
C LYS A 36 0.28 -25.51 1.13
N LEU A 37 0.99 -24.71 1.91
CA LEU A 37 1.85 -25.19 2.99
C LEU A 37 1.03 -25.32 4.28
N THR A 38 1.29 -26.39 5.01
CA THR A 38 0.85 -26.59 6.39
C THR A 38 1.62 -25.64 7.31
N TYR A 39 1.05 -25.26 8.45
CA TYR A 39 1.70 -24.38 9.42
C TYR A 39 3.11 -24.84 9.82
N SER A 40 3.33 -26.15 9.97
CA SER A 40 4.65 -26.74 10.27
C SER A 40 5.68 -26.51 9.17
N GLU A 41 5.27 -26.51 7.91
CA GLU A 41 6.16 -26.30 6.77
C GLU A 41 6.56 -24.82 6.65
N ILE A 42 5.69 -23.90 7.07
CA ILE A 42 5.97 -22.46 7.17
C ILE A 42 7.01 -22.20 8.28
N ASP A 43 6.83 -22.79 9.47
CA ASP A 43 7.79 -22.66 10.57
C ASP A 43 9.17 -23.19 10.15
N PHE A 44 9.20 -24.35 9.50
CA PHE A 44 10.43 -24.92 8.97
C PHE A 44 11.10 -24.02 7.91
N ALA A 45 10.31 -23.45 6.98
CA ALA A 45 10.82 -22.50 5.99
C ALA A 45 11.37 -21.23 6.64
N LEU A 46 10.71 -20.68 7.66
CA LEU A 46 11.16 -19.50 8.39
C LEU A 46 12.47 -19.77 9.15
N ARG A 47 12.57 -20.91 9.86
CA ARG A 47 13.81 -21.34 10.52
C ARG A 47 14.94 -21.50 9.53
N ARG A 48 14.67 -22.04 8.35
CA ARG A 48 15.65 -22.17 7.25
C ARG A 48 16.12 -20.78 6.78
N VAL A 49 15.21 -19.86 6.51
CA VAL A 49 15.56 -18.47 6.11
C VAL A 49 16.42 -17.80 7.18
N LEU A 50 16.04 -17.89 8.46
CA LEU A 50 16.81 -17.31 9.56
C LEU A 50 18.19 -17.96 9.72
N LYS A 51 18.31 -19.27 9.52
CA LYS A 51 19.58 -20.00 9.66
C LYS A 51 20.56 -19.69 8.53
N TYR A 52 20.09 -19.55 7.29
CA TYR A 52 20.96 -19.41 6.11
C TYR A 52 21.10 -17.97 5.60
N GLU A 53 20.04 -17.17 5.64
CA GLU A 53 20.05 -15.76 5.17
C GLU A 53 20.06 -14.75 6.34
N GLY A 54 19.89 -15.22 7.58
CA GLY A 54 19.78 -14.37 8.76
C GLY A 54 18.50 -13.51 8.77
N TYR A 55 18.48 -12.51 9.65
CA TYR A 55 17.35 -11.57 9.76
C TYR A 55 17.09 -10.78 8.47
N ARG A 56 18.09 -10.60 7.59
CA ARG A 56 17.94 -9.91 6.30
C ARG A 56 17.06 -10.70 5.32
N GLY A 57 17.02 -12.02 5.43
CA GLY A 57 16.14 -12.86 4.61
C GLY A 57 14.65 -12.56 4.81
N LEU A 58 14.25 -12.09 6.00
CA LEU A 58 12.87 -11.68 6.29
C LEU A 58 12.43 -10.42 5.53
N PHE A 59 13.39 -9.61 5.08
CA PHE A 59 13.16 -8.39 4.30
C PHE A 59 13.40 -8.60 2.80
N ARG A 60 13.51 -9.86 2.36
CA ARG A 60 13.65 -10.20 0.94
C ARG A 60 12.38 -9.75 0.21
N GLY A 61 12.57 -8.92 -0.82
CA GLY A 61 11.47 -8.30 -1.55
C GLY A 61 10.99 -6.95 -0.99
N LEU A 62 11.50 -6.48 0.14
CA LEU A 62 11.16 -5.16 0.73
C LEU A 62 11.31 -4.03 -0.30
N GLY A 63 12.44 -4.00 -1.03
CA GLY A 63 12.68 -2.99 -2.06
C GLY A 63 11.61 -2.99 -3.15
N SER A 64 11.08 -4.17 -3.52
CA SER A 64 10.02 -4.31 -4.54
C SER A 64 8.71 -3.72 -4.04
N THR A 65 8.42 -3.93 -2.75
CA THR A 65 7.24 -3.37 -2.10
C THR A 65 7.36 -1.86 -1.96
N LEU A 66 8.51 -1.35 -1.51
CA LEU A 66 8.73 0.08 -1.36
C LEU A 66 8.64 0.84 -2.69
N LEU A 67 9.25 0.30 -3.76
CA LEU A 67 9.23 0.91 -5.09
C LEU A 67 7.80 1.09 -5.63
N ARG A 68 6.89 0.22 -5.24
CA ARG A 68 5.47 0.30 -5.63
C ARG A 68 4.68 1.21 -4.69
N ASP A 69 4.81 0.96 -3.39
CA ASP A 69 3.90 1.48 -2.38
C ASP A 69 4.16 2.96 -2.07
N VAL A 70 5.43 3.38 -2.10
CA VAL A 70 5.81 4.76 -1.80
C VAL A 70 5.32 5.72 -2.89
N PRO A 71 5.58 5.47 -4.20
CA PRO A 71 5.01 6.31 -5.26
C PRO A 71 3.49 6.28 -5.26
N PHE A 72 2.87 5.12 -5.01
CA PHE A 72 1.41 5.02 -4.95
C PHE A 72 0.84 5.93 -3.86
N SER A 73 1.40 5.85 -2.65
CA SER A 73 0.92 6.65 -1.52
C SER A 73 1.13 8.15 -1.74
N GLY A 74 2.29 8.55 -2.27
CA GLY A 74 2.59 9.94 -2.55
C GLY A 74 1.63 10.55 -3.56
N ILE A 75 1.41 9.88 -4.69
CA ILE A 75 0.48 10.35 -5.74
C ILE A 75 -0.95 10.35 -5.22
N TYR A 76 -1.37 9.27 -4.53
CA TYR A 76 -2.72 9.14 -4.00
C TYR A 76 -3.11 10.31 -3.09
N TRP A 77 -2.32 10.59 -2.04
CA TRP A 77 -2.63 11.66 -1.10
C TRP A 77 -2.55 13.03 -1.74
N THR A 78 -1.58 13.24 -2.63
CA THR A 78 -1.44 14.50 -3.36
C THR A 78 -2.66 14.78 -4.24
N THR A 79 -3.09 13.80 -5.03
CA THR A 79 -4.27 13.93 -5.90
C THR A 79 -5.54 14.09 -5.08
N PHE A 80 -5.67 13.34 -3.97
CA PHE A 80 -6.83 13.43 -3.09
C PHE A 80 -6.98 14.83 -2.47
N GLU A 81 -5.92 15.36 -1.86
CA GLU A 81 -5.94 16.69 -1.25
C GLU A 81 -6.09 17.81 -2.28
N SER A 82 -5.44 17.67 -3.44
CA SER A 82 -5.60 18.65 -4.54
C SER A 82 -7.03 18.70 -5.05
N THR A 83 -7.69 17.53 -5.18
CA THR A 83 -9.10 17.45 -5.59
C THR A 83 -9.99 18.11 -4.55
N LYS A 84 -9.80 17.83 -3.26
CA LYS A 84 -10.56 18.49 -2.18
C LYS A 84 -10.39 20.01 -2.18
N SER A 85 -9.14 20.48 -2.32
CA SER A 85 -8.82 21.91 -2.34
C SER A 85 -9.40 22.62 -3.57
N PHE A 86 -9.44 21.97 -4.73
CA PHE A 86 -10.01 22.53 -5.95
C PHE A 86 -11.52 22.81 -5.80
N PHE A 87 -12.24 21.93 -5.11
CA PHE A 87 -13.67 22.12 -4.83
C PHE A 87 -13.97 23.08 -3.67
N ASN A 88 -12.97 23.84 -3.17
CA ASN A 88 -13.10 24.83 -2.09
C ASN A 88 -13.82 24.32 -0.83
N LYS A 89 -13.65 23.03 -0.49
CA LYS A 89 -14.19 22.47 0.74
C LYS A 89 -13.08 22.35 1.78
N PRO A 90 -12.90 23.34 2.68
CA PRO A 90 -12.07 23.16 3.85
C PRO A 90 -12.64 22.02 4.71
N ASP A 91 -11.75 21.37 5.45
CA ASP A 91 -11.86 20.10 6.18
C ASP A 91 -12.98 20.00 7.25
N SER A 92 -13.93 20.93 7.25
CA SER A 92 -14.95 21.06 8.29
C SER A 92 -16.30 21.38 7.67
N GLU A 93 -17.25 20.47 7.94
CA GLU A 93 -18.70 20.64 7.80
C GLU A 93 -19.34 20.31 6.44
N LYS A 94 -19.61 19.00 6.27
CA LYS A 94 -20.40 18.33 5.21
C LYS A 94 -19.63 17.94 3.94
N ASN A 95 -18.56 17.16 4.11
CA ASN A 95 -18.14 16.26 3.04
C ASN A 95 -19.12 15.08 2.97
N SER A 96 -20.02 15.13 2.00
CA SER A 96 -20.90 14.01 1.65
C SER A 96 -20.04 12.76 1.46
N PHE A 97 -20.42 11.64 2.08
CA PHE A 97 -19.77 10.34 1.92
C PHE A 97 -19.44 10.05 0.45
N LEU A 98 -20.38 10.38 -0.45
CA LEU A 98 -20.23 10.24 -1.90
C LEU A 98 -19.11 11.09 -2.49
N PHE A 99 -18.92 12.32 -2.03
CA PHE A 99 -17.86 13.20 -2.52
C PHE A 99 -16.47 12.63 -2.19
N ASN A 100 -16.27 12.21 -0.94
CA ASN A 100 -15.04 11.57 -0.50
C ASN A 100 -14.79 10.23 -1.21
N PHE A 101 -15.86 9.47 -1.47
CA PHE A 101 -15.82 8.25 -2.25
C PHE A 101 -15.30 8.50 -3.67
N PHE A 102 -15.88 9.46 -4.40
CA PHE A 102 -15.45 9.79 -5.76
C PHE A 102 -14.03 10.36 -5.81
N CYS A 103 -13.68 11.27 -4.89
CA CYS A 103 -12.32 11.81 -4.79
C CYS A 103 -11.29 10.69 -4.53
N GLY A 104 -11.60 9.77 -3.61
CA GLY A 104 -10.77 8.61 -3.31
C GLY A 104 -10.63 7.66 -4.49
N SER A 105 -11.70 7.46 -5.26
CA SER A 105 -11.70 6.63 -6.48
C SER A 105 -10.85 7.23 -7.61
N VAL A 106 -10.98 8.53 -7.88
CA VAL A 106 -10.19 9.25 -8.89
C VAL A 106 -8.71 9.26 -8.51
N ALA A 107 -8.40 9.62 -7.26
CA ALA A 107 -7.04 9.61 -6.75
C ALA A 107 -6.42 8.21 -6.82
N GLY A 108 -7.16 7.18 -6.43
CA GLY A 108 -6.74 5.77 -6.51
C GLY A 108 -6.47 5.32 -7.94
N SER A 109 -7.31 5.73 -8.89
CA SER A 109 -7.17 5.37 -10.30
C SER A 109 -5.96 6.03 -10.96
N ILE A 110 -5.70 7.31 -10.67
CA ILE A 110 -4.52 8.03 -11.17
C ILE A 110 -3.25 7.44 -10.55
N ALA A 111 -3.24 7.23 -9.22
CA ALA A 111 -2.11 6.61 -8.53
C ALA A 111 -1.85 5.20 -9.08
N ALA A 112 -2.89 4.41 -9.34
CA ALA A 112 -2.77 3.11 -9.99
C ALA A 112 -2.13 3.28 -11.37
N PHE A 113 -2.70 4.08 -12.27
CA PHE A 113 -2.15 4.23 -13.62
C PHE A 113 -0.64 4.53 -13.62
N VAL A 114 -0.20 5.52 -12.83
CA VAL A 114 1.22 5.92 -12.77
C VAL A 114 2.11 4.82 -12.19
N THR A 115 1.61 4.05 -11.24
CA THR A 115 2.42 3.02 -10.57
C THR A 115 2.34 1.64 -11.21
N LEU A 116 1.59 1.49 -12.31
CA LEU A 116 1.39 0.19 -12.96
C LEU A 116 2.70 -0.47 -13.45
N PRO A 117 3.67 0.26 -14.03
CA PRO A 117 4.95 -0.34 -14.37
C PRO A 117 5.67 -0.96 -13.16
N PHE A 118 5.57 -0.33 -11.99
CA PHE A 118 6.18 -0.86 -10.76
C PHE A 118 5.43 -2.10 -10.24
N ASP A 119 4.10 -2.12 -10.35
CA ASP A 119 3.29 -3.29 -10.02
C ASP A 119 3.69 -4.49 -10.89
N VAL A 120 3.82 -4.30 -12.20
CA VAL A 120 4.21 -5.38 -13.14
C VAL A 120 5.62 -5.90 -12.83
N VAL A 121 6.60 -5.02 -12.63
CA VAL A 121 7.96 -5.45 -12.28
C VAL A 121 7.98 -6.21 -10.95
N LYS A 122 7.21 -5.75 -9.95
CA LYS A 122 7.10 -6.43 -8.66
C LYS A 122 6.47 -7.82 -8.79
N THR A 123 5.36 -7.96 -9.52
CA THR A 123 4.68 -9.26 -9.66
C THR A 123 5.57 -10.26 -10.38
N HIS A 124 6.26 -9.86 -11.45
CA HIS A 124 7.24 -10.71 -12.11
C HIS A 124 8.38 -11.14 -11.17
N GLN A 125 8.91 -10.21 -10.37
CA GLN A 125 9.95 -10.54 -9.39
C GLN A 125 9.44 -11.52 -8.32
N GLN A 126 8.20 -11.34 -7.84
CA GLN A 126 7.59 -12.23 -6.86
C GLN A 126 7.31 -13.62 -7.43
N ILE A 127 6.91 -13.72 -8.70
CA ILE A 127 6.74 -15.00 -9.40
C ILE A 127 8.09 -15.71 -9.54
N GLU A 128 9.13 -15.02 -10.02
CA GLU A 128 10.47 -15.61 -10.17
C GLU A 128 11.06 -16.06 -8.82
N LEU A 129 10.85 -15.27 -7.77
CA LEU A 129 11.22 -15.64 -6.41
C LEU A 129 10.46 -16.87 -5.92
N GLY A 130 9.15 -16.92 -6.15
CA GLY A 130 8.32 -18.08 -5.83
C GLY A 130 8.79 -19.33 -6.55
N GLU A 131 8.95 -19.28 -7.88
CA GLU A 131 9.42 -20.39 -8.71
C GLU A 131 10.80 -20.89 -8.27
N LYS A 132 11.77 -20.00 -8.04
CA LYS A 132 13.10 -20.39 -7.55
C LYS A 132 12.99 -21.16 -6.23
N GLU A 133 12.12 -20.75 -5.32
CA GLU A 133 11.87 -21.48 -4.08
C GLU A 133 11.08 -22.79 -4.26
N ILE A 134 10.34 -22.97 -5.36
CA ILE A 134 9.67 -24.24 -5.69
C ILE A 134 10.67 -25.26 -6.24
N TYR A 135 11.55 -24.83 -7.14
CA TYR A 135 12.38 -25.73 -7.94
C TYR A 135 13.80 -25.94 -7.42
N THR A 136 14.33 -25.07 -6.56
CA THR A 136 15.67 -25.27 -5.95
C THR A 136 15.59 -25.92 -4.57
N ASP A 137 15.53 -27.26 -4.55
CA ASP A 137 15.68 -28.07 -3.33
C ASP A 137 17.18 -28.29 -2.99
N GLY A 138 17.96 -27.21 -2.90
CA GLY A 138 19.32 -27.26 -2.34
C GLY A 138 20.50 -27.32 -3.32
N ARG A 139 20.33 -27.08 -4.64
CA ARG A 139 21.45 -26.90 -5.57
C ARG A 139 21.36 -25.59 -6.34
N GLY A 140 22.22 -24.64 -5.97
CA GLY A 140 22.49 -23.41 -6.72
C GLY A 140 21.75 -22.16 -6.19
N HIS A 141 22.50 -21.25 -5.56
CA HIS A 141 22.05 -19.88 -5.31
C HIS A 141 21.98 -19.12 -6.64
N GLN A 142 20.93 -19.33 -7.44
CA GLN A 142 20.67 -18.44 -8.57
C GLN A 142 20.18 -17.11 -8.02
N ARG A 143 21.01 -16.07 -8.17
CA ARG A 143 20.69 -14.69 -7.80
C ARG A 143 19.33 -14.33 -8.41
N ALA A 144 18.40 -13.83 -7.59
CA ALA A 144 17.14 -13.31 -8.10
C ALA A 144 17.47 -12.12 -9.03
N SER A 145 16.81 -12.06 -10.19
CA SER A 145 17.00 -10.96 -11.13
C SER A 145 16.75 -9.63 -10.43
N ASN A 146 17.59 -8.62 -10.71
CA ASN A 146 17.31 -7.29 -10.17
C ASN A 146 16.06 -6.72 -10.87
N MET A 147 15.32 -5.84 -10.20
CA MET A 147 14.12 -5.21 -10.80
C MET A 147 14.42 -4.52 -12.14
N LYS A 148 15.62 -3.97 -12.29
CA LYS A 148 16.07 -3.34 -13.55
C LYS A 148 16.17 -4.35 -14.69
N ASP A 149 16.64 -5.55 -14.38
CA ASP A 149 16.80 -6.63 -15.36
C ASP A 149 15.43 -7.15 -15.80
N ILE A 150 14.51 -7.32 -14.85
CA ILE A 150 13.11 -7.69 -15.10
C ILE A 150 12.42 -6.62 -15.95
N ALA A 151 12.52 -5.35 -15.57
CA ALA A 151 11.92 -4.24 -16.32
C ALA A 151 12.45 -4.16 -17.76
N ARG A 152 13.77 -4.31 -17.93
CA ARG A 152 14.42 -4.34 -19.25
C ARG A 152 13.95 -5.54 -20.08
N ASN A 153 13.85 -6.72 -19.46
CA ASN A 153 13.40 -7.93 -20.15
C ASN A 153 11.94 -7.81 -20.62
N ILE A 154 11.05 -7.25 -19.80
CA ILE A 154 9.66 -7.00 -20.17
C ILE A 154 9.58 -6.00 -21.32
N TYR A 155 10.32 -4.90 -21.23
CA TYR A 155 10.35 -3.88 -22.28
C TYR A 155 10.86 -4.43 -23.61
N ASN A 156 11.94 -5.22 -23.59
CA ASN A 156 12.51 -5.79 -24.82
C ASN A 156 11.58 -6.82 -25.49
N ASN A 157 10.85 -7.63 -24.70
CA ASN A 157 10.01 -8.70 -25.24
C ASN A 157 8.58 -8.25 -25.61
N HIS A 158 7.99 -7.33 -24.83
CA HIS A 158 6.57 -6.95 -24.95
C HIS A 158 6.37 -5.43 -25.15
N GLY A 159 7.46 -4.67 -25.25
CA GLY A 159 7.43 -3.22 -25.36
C GLY A 159 6.81 -2.54 -24.13
N ILE A 160 6.39 -1.28 -24.32
CA ILE A 160 5.77 -0.48 -23.25
C ILE A 160 4.40 -1.03 -22.81
N ARG A 161 3.69 -1.72 -23.71
CA ARG A 161 2.40 -2.36 -23.39
C ARG A 161 2.55 -3.45 -22.34
N GLY A 162 3.68 -4.17 -22.35
CA GLY A 162 4.01 -5.18 -21.34
C GLY A 162 3.99 -4.62 -19.91
N LEU A 163 4.49 -3.40 -19.71
CA LEU A 163 4.51 -2.71 -18.41
C LEU A 163 3.14 -2.21 -17.95
N PHE A 164 2.14 -2.18 -18.83
CA PHE A 164 0.76 -1.76 -18.53
C PHE A 164 -0.25 -2.92 -18.61
N THR A 165 0.24 -4.16 -18.68
CA THR A 165 -0.61 -5.36 -18.72
C THR A 165 -1.41 -5.48 -17.42
N GLY A 166 -2.72 -5.78 -17.52
CA GLY A 166 -3.58 -5.94 -16.33
C GLY A 166 -4.10 -4.63 -15.73
N PHE A 167 -3.97 -3.49 -16.43
CA PHE A 167 -4.49 -2.19 -16.01
C PHE A 167 -5.98 -2.21 -15.61
N LEU A 168 -6.84 -2.74 -16.48
CA LEU A 168 -8.29 -2.77 -16.26
C LEU A 168 -8.66 -3.51 -14.96
N PRO A 169 -8.26 -4.78 -14.77
CA PRO A 169 -8.45 -5.49 -13.50
C PRO A 169 -7.97 -4.71 -12.28
N ARG A 170 -6.86 -3.98 -12.41
CA ARG A 170 -6.30 -3.18 -11.32
C ARG A 170 -7.16 -1.98 -10.97
N ILE A 171 -7.67 -1.23 -11.94
CA ILE A 171 -8.61 -0.14 -11.67
C ILE A 171 -9.86 -0.67 -10.97
N PHE A 172 -10.46 -1.75 -11.49
CA PHE A 172 -11.66 -2.34 -10.89
C PHE A 172 -11.45 -2.76 -9.43
N LYS A 173 -10.22 -3.13 -9.06
CA LYS A 173 -9.87 -3.44 -7.67
C LYS A 173 -9.58 -2.20 -6.83
N VAL A 174 -8.77 -1.26 -7.35
CA VAL A 174 -8.24 -0.13 -6.57
C VAL A 174 -9.29 0.94 -6.33
N ALA A 175 -10.12 1.26 -7.33
CA ALA A 175 -11.11 2.32 -7.23
C ALA A 175 -12.12 2.07 -6.08
N PRO A 176 -12.78 0.90 -5.99
CA PRO A 176 -13.68 0.60 -4.86
C PRO A 176 -12.93 0.51 -3.52
N ALA A 177 -11.75 -0.09 -3.49
CA ALA A 177 -10.98 -0.25 -2.27
C ALA A 177 -10.57 1.10 -1.65
N CYS A 178 -10.03 2.01 -2.47
CA CYS A 178 -9.66 3.36 -2.04
C CYS A 178 -10.89 4.18 -1.62
N ALA A 179 -12.00 4.03 -2.33
CA ALA A 179 -13.22 4.75 -2.04
C ALA A 179 -13.83 4.31 -0.70
N ILE A 180 -13.92 3.00 -0.43
CA ILE A 180 -14.36 2.45 0.86
C ILE A 180 -13.41 2.91 1.98
N MET A 181 -12.10 2.80 1.78
CA MET A 181 -11.09 3.16 2.78
C MET A 181 -11.27 4.60 3.27
N ILE A 182 -11.34 5.57 2.35
CA ILE A 182 -11.51 6.98 2.72
C ILE A 182 -12.87 7.22 3.34
N ALA A 183 -13.93 6.65 2.77
CA ALA A 183 -15.26 6.89 3.26
C ALA A 183 -15.43 6.37 4.71
N THR A 184 -14.87 5.20 5.02
CA THR A 184 -14.81 4.65 6.38
C THR A 184 -13.93 5.50 7.30
N PHE A 185 -12.75 5.93 6.84
CA PHE A 185 -11.85 6.77 7.64
C PHE A 185 -12.50 8.09 8.05
N GLU A 186 -13.13 8.78 7.09
CA GLU A 186 -13.78 10.07 7.34
C GLU A 186 -15.03 9.93 8.21
N TYR A 187 -15.82 8.88 7.98
CA TYR A 187 -16.95 8.56 8.85
C TYR A 187 -16.50 8.32 10.29
N GLY A 188 -15.46 7.50 10.50
CA GLY A 188 -14.89 7.24 11.81
C GLY A 188 -14.37 8.51 12.49
N LYS A 189 -13.61 9.34 11.75
CA LYS A 189 -13.09 10.62 12.27
C LYS A 189 -14.22 11.54 12.73
N GLN A 190 -15.30 11.65 11.94
CA GLN A 190 -16.47 12.46 12.30
C GLN A 190 -17.21 11.90 13.53
N PHE A 191 -17.36 10.58 13.62
CA PHE A 191 -17.98 9.92 14.77
C PHE A 191 -17.23 10.22 16.07
N PHE A 192 -15.90 10.00 16.08
CA PHE A 192 -15.07 10.28 17.27
C PHE A 192 -15.00 11.77 17.62
N ARG A 193 -14.95 12.66 16.61
CA ARG A 193 -14.97 14.12 16.86
C ARG A 193 -16.26 14.57 17.52
N LYS A 194 -17.42 14.09 17.04
CA LYS A 194 -18.72 14.38 17.65
C LYS A 194 -18.80 13.87 19.08
N TYR A 195 -18.40 12.61 19.30
CA TYR A 195 -18.40 12.00 20.63
C TYR A 195 -17.51 12.76 21.62
N ASN A 196 -16.28 13.11 21.23
CA ASN A 196 -15.35 13.82 22.11
C ASN A 196 -15.83 15.26 22.41
N THR A 197 -16.43 15.93 21.42
CA THR A 197 -16.98 17.28 21.61
C THR A 197 -18.15 17.28 22.58
N GLN A 198 -19.04 16.28 22.48
CA GLN A 198 -20.20 16.15 23.37
C GLN A 198 -19.76 15.89 24.82
N LYS A 199 -18.82 14.95 25.01
CA LYS A 199 -18.25 14.66 26.32
C LYS A 199 -17.53 15.86 26.95
N TYR A 200 -16.82 16.66 26.14
CA TYR A 200 -16.19 17.89 26.60
C TYR A 200 -17.22 18.94 27.04
N LYS A 201 -18.29 19.13 26.26
CA LYS A 201 -19.40 20.04 26.61
C LYS A 201 -20.09 19.63 27.91
N GLU A 202 -20.36 18.34 28.09
CA GLU A 202 -20.94 17.80 29.33
C GLU A 202 -20.03 18.03 30.54
N LYS A 203 -18.71 17.86 30.38
CA LYS A 203 -17.73 18.11 31.44
C LYS A 203 -17.66 19.60 31.82
N MET A 204 -17.69 20.49 30.85
CA MET A 204 -17.71 21.95 31.06
C MET A 204 -18.99 22.43 31.73
N GLN A 205 -20.15 21.89 31.34
CA GLN A 205 -21.43 22.18 32.00
C GLN A 205 -21.42 21.76 33.47
N ARG A 206 -20.87 20.58 33.79
CA ARG A 206 -20.73 20.14 35.20
C ARG A 206 -19.81 21.03 36.01
N TYR A 207 -18.70 21.51 35.44
CA TYR A 207 -17.78 22.43 36.13
C TYR A 207 -18.45 23.78 36.42
N ASN A 208 -19.16 24.35 35.45
CA ASN A 208 -19.87 25.64 35.63
C ASN A 208 -21.07 25.57 36.60
N LEU A 209 -21.58 24.37 36.91
CA LEU A 209 -22.65 24.14 37.89
C LEU A 209 -22.10 23.95 39.33
N GLN A 210 -20.79 23.86 39.51
CA GLN A 210 -20.13 23.70 40.82
C GLN A 210 -19.52 25.01 41.37
N ILE A 211 -19.66 26.12 40.64
CA ILE A 211 -19.27 27.48 41.02
C ILE A 211 -20.55 28.29 41.20
#